data_AF-A0A9J6F5B0-F1
#
_entry.id   AF-A0A9J6F5B0-F1
#
_cell.length_a   1.000
_cell.length_b   1.000
_cell.length_c   1.000
_cell.angle_alpha   90.00
_cell.angle_beta   90.00
_cell.angle_gamma   90.00
#
_symmetry.space_group_name_H-M   'P 1'
#
loop_
_entity.id
_entity.type
_entity.pdbx_description
1 polymer ?
#
loop_
_entity_poly.entity_id
_entity_poly.type
_entity_poly.pdbx_seq_one_letter_code
_entity_poly.pdbx_strand_id
1 'polypeptide(L)'
;MTTDAEAGNHVVQRNIGSPPTTKRCLALDRTPLERILLVLLIVMTSVCAIMLILLARPPAPQHRVSLNAAAMLRNMDMNVDPCADFYEFACGRWKLYHVLPPDRPHSDTFAVMKDEIKVVLKVEGSENFDHLGFFNVHPNQSTRAYNISASIGNAAAVAGIRSRDLRLSSRVP
;
A
#
# COMPACT_ATOMS: atom_id res chain seq x y z
N MET A 1 -64.63 -76.06 34.69
CA MET A 1 -65.54 -74.92 34.47
C MET A 1 -65.02 -73.76 35.31
N THR A 2 -64.37 -72.71 34.82
CA THR A 2 -63.87 -72.25 33.50
C THR A 2 -62.83 -71.18 33.89
N THR A 3 -61.52 -71.47 33.81
CA THR A 3 -60.57 -71.02 32.76
C THR A 3 -60.34 -69.49 32.78
N ASP A 4 -59.14 -68.91 32.95
CA ASP A 4 -57.76 -69.39 32.99
C ASP A 4 -56.87 -68.38 33.73
N ALA A 5 -55.82 -68.91 34.35
CA ALA A 5 -54.56 -68.22 34.63
C ALA A 5 -53.61 -68.52 33.47
N GLU A 6 -52.80 -67.54 32.99
CA GLU A 6 -51.57 -67.72 32.19
C GLU A 6 -50.96 -66.30 32.00
N ALA A 7 -49.91 -65.89 32.71
CA ALA A 7 -48.47 -66.09 32.45
C ALA A 7 -47.86 -65.22 31.32
N GLY A 8 -46.66 -64.68 31.58
CA GLY A 8 -45.77 -64.01 30.62
C GLY A 8 -45.57 -62.52 30.94
N ASN A 9 -44.37 -61.96 31.08
CA ASN A 9 -43.09 -62.34 30.50
C ASN A 9 -41.95 -61.56 31.20
N HIS A 10 -40.85 -62.25 31.51
CA HIS A 10 -39.61 -61.66 32.02
C HIS A 10 -38.79 -61.15 30.82
N VAL A 11 -38.38 -59.87 30.82
CA VAL A 11 -37.29 -59.40 29.97
C VAL A 11 -36.22 -58.74 30.83
N VAL A 12 -35.01 -59.17 30.53
CA VAL A 12 -33.76 -59.06 31.27
C VAL A 12 -32.95 -57.90 30.67
N GLN A 13 -32.28 -57.13 31.54
CA GLN A 13 -30.97 -56.45 31.36
C GLN A 13 -30.86 -54.93 31.44
N ARG A 14 -29.94 -54.59 32.37
CA ARG A 14 -29.13 -53.39 32.61
C ARG A 14 -28.80 -52.56 31.36
N ASN A 15 -28.78 -51.24 31.52
CA ASN A 15 -27.58 -50.50 31.13
C ASN A 15 -27.40 -49.16 31.87
N ILE A 16 -26.14 -48.92 32.21
CA ILE A 16 -25.57 -47.77 32.90
C ILE A 16 -25.22 -46.71 31.85
N GLY A 17 -25.51 -45.43 32.13
CA GLY A 17 -24.98 -44.33 31.34
C GLY A 17 -25.67 -42.98 31.56
N SER A 18 -25.14 -42.17 32.49
CA SER A 18 -25.15 -40.69 32.34
C SER A 18 -24.24 -40.31 31.14
N PRO A 19 -24.35 -39.14 30.46
CA PRO A 19 -24.23 -37.78 31.05
C PRO A 19 -25.01 -36.69 30.23
N PRO A 20 -24.61 -35.40 30.21
CA PRO A 20 -24.77 -34.38 31.24
C PRO A 20 -25.69 -33.23 30.77
N THR A 21 -26.25 -32.47 31.71
CA THR A 21 -26.21 -31.00 31.79
C THR A 21 -27.36 -30.55 32.67
N THR A 22 -27.00 -30.20 33.89
CA THR A 22 -27.67 -29.21 34.70
C THR A 22 -27.86 -27.93 33.88
N LYS A 23 -28.93 -27.86 33.10
CA LYS A 23 -29.52 -26.57 32.76
C LYS A 23 -30.33 -26.15 33.97
N ARG A 24 -29.56 -25.50 34.86
CA ARG A 24 -29.97 -24.68 35.99
C ARG A 24 -31.41 -24.20 35.84
N CYS A 25 -32.21 -24.41 36.87
CA CYS A 25 -33.42 -23.65 37.15
C CYS A 25 -33.06 -22.14 37.18
N LEU A 26 -33.06 -21.49 36.03
CA LEU A 26 -32.92 -20.04 35.88
C LEU A 26 -33.97 -19.48 34.92
N ALA A 27 -35.11 -20.16 34.79
CA ALA A 27 -36.37 -19.46 34.55
C ALA A 27 -36.83 -18.90 35.91
N LEU A 28 -36.06 -17.96 36.44
CA LEU A 28 -36.49 -17.17 37.57
C LEU A 28 -37.65 -16.31 37.05
N ASP A 29 -38.81 -16.46 37.67
CA ASP A 29 -40.05 -15.75 37.39
C ASP A 29 -39.86 -14.25 37.72
N ARG A 30 -39.02 -13.57 36.94
CA ARG A 30 -38.66 -12.16 37.09
C ARG A 30 -39.86 -11.35 36.63
N THR A 31 -40.46 -10.60 37.56
CA THR A 31 -41.60 -9.71 37.30
C THR A 31 -41.34 -8.82 36.08
N PRO A 32 -42.37 -8.43 35.31
CA PRO A 32 -42.18 -7.64 34.08
C PRO A 32 -41.40 -6.35 34.35
N LEU A 33 -41.56 -5.77 35.54
CA LEU A 33 -40.82 -4.60 36.01
C LEU A 33 -39.31 -4.82 36.06
N GLU A 34 -38.88 -6.00 36.52
CA GLU A 34 -37.47 -6.33 36.67
C GLU A 34 -36.78 -6.56 35.31
N ARG A 35 -37.50 -7.11 34.34
CA ARG A 35 -37.01 -7.22 32.96
C ARG A 35 -36.85 -5.85 32.32
N ILE A 36 -37.82 -4.96 32.53
CA ILE A 36 -37.76 -3.57 32.03
C ILE A 36 -36.57 -2.84 32.66
N LEU A 37 -36.36 -3.00 33.97
CA LEU A 37 -35.23 -2.39 34.67
C LEU A 37 -33.88 -2.90 34.14
N LEU A 38 -33.75 -4.20 33.88
CA LEU A 38 -32.53 -4.78 33.30
C LEU A 38 -32.26 -4.25 31.89
N VAL A 39 -33.29 -4.14 31.05
CA VAL A 39 -33.14 -3.59 29.69
C VAL A 39 -32.70 -2.12 29.75
N LEU A 40 -33.32 -1.30 30.61
CA LEU A 40 -32.94 0.11 30.77
C LEU A 40 -31.49 0.26 31.28
N LEU A 41 -31.06 -0.56 32.23
CA LEU A 41 -29.67 -0.54 32.72
C LEU A 41 -28.67 -0.94 31.63
N ILE A 42 -28.99 -1.93 30.79
CA ILE A 42 -28.15 -2.34 29.67
C ILE A 42 -28.09 -1.22 28.62
N VAL A 43 -29.22 -0.58 28.30
CA VAL A 43 -29.25 0.55 27.37
C VAL A 43 -28.45 1.73 27.92
N MET A 44 -28.61 2.09 29.19
CA MET A 44 -27.86 3.20 29.78
C MET A 44 -26.35 2.92 29.86
N THR A 45 -25.94 1.70 30.21
CA THR A 45 -24.52 1.33 30.23
C THR A 45 -23.90 1.28 28.84
N SER A 46 -24.64 0.79 27.83
CA SER A 46 -24.18 0.80 26.43
C SER A 46 -24.05 2.21 25.86
N VAL A 47 -25.01 3.10 26.11
CA VAL A 47 -24.93 4.51 25.69
C VAL A 47 -23.77 5.21 26.39
N CYS A 48 -23.59 5.01 27.71
CA CYS A 48 -22.45 5.55 28.44
C CYS A 48 -21.12 5.01 27.92
N ALA A 49 -21.01 3.71 27.62
CA ALA A 49 -19.81 3.13 27.06
C ALA A 49 -19.50 3.70 25.67
N ILE A 50 -20.50 3.84 24.80
CA ILE A 50 -20.33 4.46 23.47
C ILE A 50 -19.87 5.91 23.61
N MET A 51 -20.50 6.71 24.49
CA MET A 51 -20.09 8.08 24.75
C MET A 51 -18.66 8.17 25.30
N LEU A 52 -18.28 7.29 26.22
CA LEU A 52 -16.91 7.23 26.72
C LEU A 52 -15.91 6.81 25.64
N ILE A 53 -16.27 5.88 24.76
CA ILE A 53 -15.42 5.46 23.63
C ILE A 53 -15.25 6.61 22.62
N LEU A 54 -16.30 7.39 22.36
CA LEU A 54 -16.25 8.56 21.48
C LEU A 54 -15.42 9.70 22.09
N LEU A 55 -15.49 9.91 23.40
CA LEU A 55 -14.71 10.94 24.11
C LEU A 55 -13.27 10.51 24.40
N ALA A 56 -13.02 9.21 24.57
CA ALA A 56 -11.69 8.64 24.78
C ALA A 56 -10.97 8.35 23.46
N ARG A 57 -11.60 8.58 22.30
CA ARG A 57 -10.91 8.55 21.03
C ARG A 57 -10.00 9.78 20.95
N PRO A 58 -8.67 9.63 21.09
CA PRO A 58 -7.79 10.79 20.99
C PRO A 58 -7.97 11.42 19.61
N PRO A 59 -7.95 12.76 19.49
CA PRO A 59 -7.87 13.38 18.18
C PRO A 59 -6.62 12.80 17.50
N ALA A 60 -6.80 12.16 16.34
CA ALA A 60 -5.67 11.67 15.57
C ALA A 60 -4.71 12.85 15.35
N PRO A 61 -3.38 12.69 15.53
CA PRO A 61 -2.45 13.76 15.20
C PRO A 61 -2.53 14.01 13.69
N GLN A 62 -3.29 15.02 13.29
CA GLN A 62 -3.38 15.49 11.91
C GLN A 62 -2.20 16.41 11.62
N HIS A 63 -0.98 15.89 11.74
CA HIS A 63 0.20 16.51 11.13
C HIS A 63 0.84 15.51 10.18
N ARG A 64 0.05 15.04 9.20
CA ARG A 64 0.61 14.50 7.97
C ARG A 64 0.77 15.69 7.03
N VAL A 65 1.81 16.50 7.24
CA VAL A 65 2.31 17.31 6.13
C VAL A 65 2.64 16.28 5.05
N SER A 66 1.85 16.26 3.99
CA SER A 66 2.09 15.33 2.89
C SER A 66 3.52 15.57 2.41
N LEU A 67 4.24 14.52 2.02
CA LEU A 67 5.60 14.65 1.49
C LEU A 67 5.67 15.74 0.41
N ASN A 68 4.58 15.88 -0.35
CA ASN A 68 4.37 16.89 -1.37
C ASN A 68 4.27 18.32 -0.78
N ALA A 69 3.52 18.51 0.30
CA ALA A 69 3.43 19.79 0.99
C ALA A 69 4.78 20.19 1.62
N ALA A 70 5.50 19.22 2.21
CA ALA A 70 6.84 19.46 2.75
C ALA A 70 7.84 19.84 1.65
N ALA A 71 7.78 19.14 0.50
CA ALA A 71 8.62 19.46 -0.65
C ALA A 71 8.32 20.86 -1.22
N MET A 72 7.03 21.22 -1.33
CA MET A 72 6.61 22.53 -1.81
C MET A 72 7.09 23.66 -0.90
N LEU A 73 6.93 23.50 0.42
CA LEU A 73 7.37 24.50 1.40
C LEU A 73 8.88 24.75 1.38
N ARG A 74 9.69 23.75 1.02
CA ARG A 74 11.15 23.93 0.87
C ARG A 74 11.52 24.81 -0.33
N ASN A 75 10.69 24.82 -1.36
CA ASN A 75 10.95 25.54 -2.60
C ASN A 75 10.45 26.99 -2.56
N MET A 76 9.55 27.32 -1.63
CA MET A 76 8.99 28.65 -1.44
C MET A 76 10.01 29.61 -0.80
N ASP A 77 10.08 30.83 -1.33
CA ASP A 77 10.77 31.94 -0.67
C ASP A 77 9.78 32.94 -0.06
N MET A 78 9.62 32.85 1.27
CA MET A 78 8.69 33.70 2.04
C MET A 78 9.14 35.17 2.13
N ASN A 79 10.32 35.51 1.61
CA ASN A 79 10.85 36.87 1.60
C ASN A 79 10.33 37.70 0.41
N VAL A 80 9.68 37.06 -0.56
CA VAL A 80 9.15 37.72 -1.76
C VAL A 80 7.63 37.89 -1.61
N ASP A 81 7.11 39.05 -2.01
CA ASP A 81 5.67 39.28 -2.00
C ASP A 81 4.99 38.47 -3.12
N PRO A 82 4.07 37.53 -2.81
CA PRO A 82 3.36 36.75 -3.81
C PRO A 82 2.52 37.59 -4.78
N CYS A 83 2.14 38.81 -4.40
CA CYS A 83 1.39 39.73 -5.25
C CYS A 83 2.29 40.43 -6.29
N ALA A 84 3.60 40.50 -6.03
CA ALA A 84 4.57 41.15 -6.91
C ALA A 84 5.24 40.15 -7.86
N ASP A 85 5.71 39.02 -7.33
CA ASP A 85 6.30 37.92 -8.11
C ASP A 85 5.96 36.57 -7.48
N PHE A 86 4.85 35.99 -7.92
CA PHE A 86 4.40 34.69 -7.44
C PHE A 86 5.37 33.55 -7.80
N TYR A 87 6.13 33.69 -8.89
CA TYR A 87 7.06 32.65 -9.33
C TYR A 87 8.26 32.57 -8.38
N GLU A 88 8.87 33.70 -8.04
CA GLU A 88 9.97 33.74 -7.07
C GLU A 88 9.47 33.42 -5.65
N PHE A 89 8.24 33.80 -5.28
CA PHE A 89 7.65 33.36 -4.01
C PHE A 89 7.47 31.84 -3.93
N ALA A 90 6.95 31.19 -4.98
CA ALA A 90 6.64 29.76 -4.96
C ALA A 90 7.86 28.86 -5.20
N CYS A 91 8.80 29.31 -6.04
CA CYS A 91 9.90 28.52 -6.58
C CYS A 91 11.27 29.15 -6.36
N GLY A 92 11.38 30.32 -5.73
CA GLY A 92 12.64 31.06 -5.60
C GLY A 92 13.75 30.29 -4.91
N ARG A 93 13.43 29.31 -4.05
CA ARG A 93 14.44 28.43 -3.43
C ARG A 93 14.75 27.17 -4.25
N TRP A 94 13.93 26.82 -5.24
CA TRP A 94 14.16 25.65 -6.10
C TRP A 94 15.54 25.70 -6.78
N LYS A 95 15.94 26.88 -7.27
CA LYS A 95 17.24 27.13 -7.92
C LYS A 95 18.44 26.92 -6.99
N LEU A 96 18.26 27.05 -5.67
CA LEU A 96 19.32 26.81 -4.68
C LEU A 96 19.61 25.31 -4.51
N TYR A 97 18.58 24.47 -4.65
CA TYR A 97 18.70 23.03 -4.49
C TYR A 97 18.92 22.29 -5.82
N HIS A 98 18.55 22.91 -6.95
CA HIS A 98 18.63 22.32 -8.30
C HIS A 98 19.52 23.17 -9.21
N VAL A 99 20.83 23.13 -8.96
CA VAL A 99 21.82 23.79 -9.82
C VAL A 99 21.74 23.22 -11.23
N LEU A 100 21.79 24.10 -12.23
CA LEU A 100 21.79 23.72 -13.64
C LEU A 100 23.12 23.01 -13.98
N PRO A 101 23.12 21.70 -14.31
CA PRO A 101 24.32 21.02 -14.77
C PRO A 101 24.72 21.54 -16.15
N PRO A 102 26.02 21.51 -16.50
CA PRO A 102 26.54 22.06 -17.76
C PRO A 102 25.98 21.37 -19.01
N ASP A 103 25.45 20.15 -18.83
CA ASP A 103 24.92 19.32 -19.92
C ASP A 103 23.52 19.74 -20.39
N ARG A 104 22.86 20.72 -19.72
CA ARG A 104 21.52 21.17 -20.10
C ARG A 104 21.33 22.69 -19.98
N PRO A 105 20.57 23.31 -20.90
CA PRO A 105 20.31 24.75 -20.90
C PRO A 105 19.20 25.18 -19.92
N HIS A 106 18.40 24.24 -19.41
CA HIS A 106 17.36 24.50 -18.41
C HIS A 106 17.15 23.28 -17.49
N SER A 107 16.66 23.54 -16.27
CA SER A 107 16.34 22.50 -15.27
C SER A 107 15.00 22.82 -14.62
N ASP A 108 13.96 22.12 -15.05
CA ASP A 108 12.61 22.21 -14.50
C ASP A 108 12.27 20.90 -13.76
N THR A 109 11.16 20.88 -13.04
CA THR A 109 10.55 19.71 -12.42
C THR A 109 10.46 18.50 -13.37
N PHE A 110 10.14 18.72 -14.65
CA PHE A 110 10.16 17.68 -15.67
C PHE A 110 11.55 17.12 -15.96
N ALA A 111 12.60 17.93 -15.83
CA ALA A 111 13.97 17.46 -15.99
C ALA A 111 14.35 16.54 -14.83
N VAL A 112 13.97 16.87 -13.60
CA VAL A 112 14.17 16.02 -12.42
C VAL A 112 13.45 14.68 -12.59
N MET A 113 12.16 14.70 -12.96
CA MET A 113 11.40 13.46 -13.20
C MET A 113 12.01 12.61 -14.32
N LYS A 114 12.48 13.23 -15.41
CA LYS A 114 13.17 12.52 -16.50
C LYS A 114 14.45 11.87 -16.01
N ASP A 115 15.21 12.51 -15.14
CA ASP A 115 16.44 11.95 -14.60
C ASP A 115 16.16 10.77 -13.67
N GLU A 116 15.12 10.83 -12.84
CA GLU A 116 14.67 9.70 -12.02
C GLU A 116 14.26 8.50 -12.90
N ILE A 117 13.50 8.73 -13.97
CA ILE A 117 13.11 7.68 -14.91
C ILE A 117 14.34 7.09 -15.61
N LYS A 118 15.31 7.92 -16.03
CA LYS A 118 16.55 7.43 -16.65
C LYS A 118 17.34 6.52 -15.71
N VAL A 119 17.38 6.81 -14.41
CA VAL A 119 18.07 5.94 -13.43
C VAL A 119 17.39 4.58 -13.38
N VAL A 120 16.06 4.54 -13.30
CA VAL A 120 15.29 3.29 -13.31
C VAL A 120 15.54 2.52 -14.61
N LEU A 121 15.45 3.18 -15.76
CA LEU A 121 15.72 2.57 -17.07
C LEU A 121 17.17 2.09 -17.22
N LYS A 122 18.14 2.74 -16.57
CA LYS A 122 19.54 2.34 -16.60
C LYS A 122 19.77 1.09 -15.76
N VAL A 123 19.16 1.00 -14.58
CA VAL A 123 19.19 -0.19 -13.72
C VAL A 123 18.52 -1.36 -14.43
N GLU A 124 17.34 -1.12 -14.99
CA GLU A 124 16.57 -2.11 -15.77
C GLU A 124 17.28 -2.55 -17.06
N GLY A 125 18.05 -1.66 -17.70
CA GLY A 125 18.90 -2.01 -18.82
C GLY A 125 20.15 -2.82 -18.44
N SER A 126 20.44 -3.05 -17.16
CA SER A 126 21.62 -3.77 -16.67
C SER A 126 21.33 -5.01 -15.82
N GLU A 127 20.10 -5.18 -15.34
CA GLU A 127 19.71 -6.33 -14.50
C GLU A 127 18.58 -7.15 -15.17
N ASN A 128 18.63 -8.48 -15.04
CA ASN A 128 17.57 -9.38 -15.51
C ASN A 128 16.35 -9.29 -14.57
N PHE A 129 15.24 -8.75 -15.06
CA PHE A 129 14.01 -8.49 -14.31
C PHE A 129 13.08 -9.73 -14.20
N ASP A 130 13.58 -10.86 -13.71
CA ASP A 130 12.73 -12.05 -13.52
C ASP A 130 11.68 -11.85 -12.40
N HIS A 131 11.88 -10.86 -11.51
CA HIS A 131 11.04 -10.69 -10.32
C HIS A 131 9.92 -9.64 -10.45
N LEU A 132 9.96 -8.72 -11.42
CA LEU A 132 9.01 -7.62 -11.48
C LEU A 132 7.85 -7.81 -12.46
N GLY A 133 7.83 -8.88 -13.26
CA GLY A 133 6.67 -9.36 -14.03
C GLY A 133 6.10 -8.42 -15.10
N PHE A 134 6.42 -7.12 -15.06
CA PHE A 134 5.79 -6.06 -15.83
C PHE A 134 6.28 -6.03 -17.28
N PHE A 135 7.57 -6.36 -17.51
CA PHE A 135 8.16 -6.42 -18.85
C PHE A 135 8.16 -7.83 -19.48
N ASN A 136 7.72 -8.86 -18.75
CA ASN A 136 7.57 -10.23 -19.27
C ASN A 136 6.38 -10.38 -20.24
N VAL A 137 5.64 -9.30 -20.52
CA VAL A 137 4.48 -9.30 -21.43
C VAL A 137 4.91 -9.47 -22.91
N HIS A 138 6.14 -9.07 -23.29
CA HIS A 138 6.69 -9.32 -24.63
C HIS A 138 8.22 -9.60 -24.61
N PRO A 139 8.65 -10.87 -24.44
CA PRO A 139 10.07 -11.23 -24.30
C PRO A 139 10.94 -10.84 -25.51
N ASN A 140 10.35 -10.74 -26.70
CA ASN A 140 11.07 -10.34 -27.92
C ASN A 140 11.33 -8.81 -27.96
N GLN A 141 10.40 -7.98 -27.47
CA GLN A 141 10.58 -6.53 -27.48
C GLN A 141 11.59 -6.05 -26.43
N SER A 142 11.60 -6.68 -25.25
CA SER A 142 12.60 -6.41 -24.21
C SER A 142 14.02 -6.78 -24.66
N THR A 143 14.17 -7.94 -25.32
CA THR A 143 15.45 -8.39 -25.88
C THR A 143 16.01 -7.39 -26.91
N ARG A 144 15.16 -6.85 -27.80
CA ARG A 144 15.59 -5.86 -28.80
C ARG A 144 16.05 -4.56 -28.14
N ALA A 145 15.31 -4.06 -27.15
CA ALA A 145 15.67 -2.84 -26.42
C ALA A 145 16.99 -2.99 -25.65
N TYR A 146 17.20 -4.14 -24.99
CA TYR A 146 18.43 -4.45 -24.27
C TYR A 146 19.65 -4.53 -25.21
N ASN A 147 19.53 -5.24 -26.34
CA ASN A 147 20.63 -5.34 -27.29
C ASN A 147 21.04 -3.97 -27.86
N ILE A 148 20.07 -3.08 -28.08
CA ILE A 148 20.33 -1.70 -28.50
C ILE A 148 21.08 -0.93 -27.41
N SER A 149 20.61 -0.99 -26.15
CA SER A 149 21.26 -0.27 -25.04
C SER A 149 22.68 -0.77 -24.77
N ALA A 150 22.90 -2.09 -24.84
CA ALA A 150 24.21 -2.73 -24.70
C ALA A 150 25.18 -2.34 -25.83
N SER A 151 24.69 -2.25 -27.08
CA SER A 151 25.49 -1.80 -28.22
C SER A 151 25.94 -0.34 -28.06
N ILE A 152 25.04 0.55 -27.61
CA ILE A 152 25.34 1.97 -27.37
C ILE A 152 26.32 2.15 -26.20
N GLY A 153 26.21 1.33 -25.15
CA GLY A 153 27.07 1.39 -23.97
C GLY A 153 28.52 0.91 -24.20
N ASN A 154 28.80 0.20 -25.29
CA ASN A 154 30.13 -0.31 -25.59
C ASN A 154 31.02 0.77 -26.23
N ALA A 155 31.64 1.60 -25.37
CA ALA A 155 32.51 2.69 -25.80
C ALA A 155 33.68 2.23 -26.69
N ALA A 156 34.25 1.05 -26.45
CA ALA A 156 35.35 0.50 -27.24
C ALA A 156 34.92 0.14 -28.67
N ALA A 157 33.75 -0.52 -28.81
CA ALA A 157 33.19 -0.84 -30.12
C ALA A 157 32.82 0.43 -30.91
N VAL A 158 32.21 1.42 -30.24
CA VAL A 158 31.82 2.71 -30.83
C VAL A 158 33.04 3.51 -31.29
N ALA A 159 34.11 3.57 -30.49
CA ALA A 159 35.36 4.23 -30.87
C ALA A 159 36.02 3.56 -32.10
N GLY A 160 35.94 2.23 -32.18
CA GLY A 160 36.41 1.46 -33.33
C GLY A 160 35.66 1.77 -34.63
N ILE A 161 34.34 1.91 -34.57
CA ILE A 161 33.49 2.29 -35.72
C ILE A 161 33.81 3.71 -36.17
N ARG A 162 33.82 4.68 -35.24
CA ARG A 162 34.14 6.09 -35.53
C ARG A 162 35.51 6.24 -36.20
N SER A 163 36.50 5.48 -35.74
CA SER A 163 37.85 5.49 -36.34
C SER A 163 37.89 4.88 -37.74
N ARG A 164 37.03 3.89 -38.04
CA ARG A 164 36.90 3.32 -39.39
C ARG A 164 36.16 4.27 -40.33
N ASP A 165 35.09 4.93 -39.88
CA ASP A 165 34.36 5.92 -40.66
C ASP A 165 35.25 7.11 -41.04
N LEU A 166 36.04 7.63 -40.08
CA LEU A 166 37.02 8.68 -40.37
C LEU A 166 38.07 8.22 -41.39
N ARG A 167 38.52 6.96 -41.31
CA ARG A 167 39.46 6.36 -42.28
C ARG A 167 38.85 6.05 -43.65
N LEU A 168 37.53 5.93 -43.75
CA LEU A 168 36.80 5.73 -45.00
C LEU A 168 36.48 7.09 -45.65
N SER A 169 36.04 8.07 -44.85
CA SER A 169 35.83 9.45 -45.30
C SER A 169 37.11 10.10 -45.81
N SER A 170 38.28 9.72 -45.29
CA SER A 170 39.58 10.18 -45.78
C SER A 170 40.09 9.43 -47.02
N ARG A 171 39.38 8.40 -47.49
CA ARG A 171 39.79 7.49 -48.58
C ARG A 171 38.92 7.63 -49.83
N VAL A 172 37.81 8.34 -49.73
CA VAL A 172 37.04 8.83 -50.89
C VAL A 172 37.81 10.03 -51.46
N PRO A 173 38.20 10.02 -52.75
CA PRO A 173 38.94 11.11 -53.38
C PRO A 173 38.12 12.40 -53.48
#